data_AF-A0A848FZT3-F1
#
_entry.id   AF-A0A848FZT3-F1
#
_cell.length_a   1.000
_cell.length_b   1.000
_cell.length_c   1.000
_cell.angle_alpha   90.00
_cell.angle_beta   90.00
_cell.angle_gamma   90.00
#
_symmetry.space_group_name_H-M   'P 1'
#
loop_
_entity.id
_entity.type
_entity.pdbx_description
1 polymer ?
#
loop_
_entity_poly.entity_id
_entity_poly.type
_entity_poly.pdbx_seq_one_letter_code
_entity_poly.pdbx_strand_id
1 'polypeptide(L)'
;MRELSPERLEGCVEQLFRRMTAMYGRLFADMWAGADLADVKAIWAEDLSPFCWRQIEWAMEQCKATKDFPPTLPMFRGFCLQAPRPEAPKALPAPEIHPNVVAARQAEAEAMARQVLAPKVDHKAWAKLHRSDWLAGRSVRMIVVEMASDALGERWHTDNGRRECSPAYGAEAA
;
A
#
# COMPACT_ATOMS: atom_id res chain seq x y z
N MET A 1 -7.66 -15.45 -14.08
CA MET A 1 -7.60 -16.90 -13.82
C MET A 1 -8.74 -17.52 -14.60
N ARG A 2 -8.46 -18.48 -15.49
CA ARG A 2 -9.53 -19.12 -16.28
C ARG A 2 -10.22 -20.09 -15.34
N GLU A 3 -11.44 -19.78 -14.91
CA GLU A 3 -12.27 -20.68 -14.13
C GLU A 3 -12.41 -21.99 -14.91
N LEU A 4 -12.05 -23.11 -14.28
CA LEU A 4 -12.25 -24.42 -14.87
C LEU A 4 -13.75 -24.71 -14.82
N SER A 5 -14.35 -25.10 -15.95
CA SER A 5 -15.75 -25.52 -15.95
C SER A 5 -15.94 -26.69 -14.97
N PRO A 6 -17.11 -26.83 -14.31
CA PRO A 6 -17.35 -27.85 -13.27
C PRO A 6 -16.98 -29.27 -13.73
N GLU A 7 -17.35 -29.64 -14.96
CA GLU A 7 -17.04 -30.94 -15.57
C GLU A 7 -15.53 -31.20 -15.69
N ARG A 8 -14.72 -30.14 -15.90
CA ARG A 8 -13.26 -30.26 -15.98
C ARG A 8 -12.62 -30.37 -14.60
N LEU A 9 -13.26 -29.82 -13.57
CA LEU A 9 -12.82 -29.97 -12.17
C LEU A 9 -13.09 -31.38 -11.66
N GLU A 10 -14.25 -31.94 -11.93
CA GLU A 10 -14.57 -33.34 -11.59
C GLU A 10 -13.58 -34.32 -12.23
N GLY A 11 -13.34 -34.17 -13.55
CA GLY A 11 -12.33 -34.99 -14.25
C GLY A 11 -10.90 -34.80 -13.74
N CYS A 12 -10.58 -33.63 -13.19
CA CYS A 12 -9.30 -33.32 -12.55
C CYS A 12 -9.18 -34.04 -11.20
N VAL A 13 -10.21 -33.98 -10.36
CA VAL A 13 -10.25 -34.68 -9.06
C VAL A 13 -10.22 -36.20 -9.25
N GLU A 14 -10.88 -36.74 -10.26
CA GLU A 14 -10.80 -38.17 -10.59
C GLU A 14 -9.36 -38.60 -10.91
N GLN A 15 -8.63 -37.82 -11.69
CA GLN A 15 -7.22 -38.08 -11.97
C GLN A 15 -6.34 -37.94 -10.72
N LEU A 16 -6.65 -36.97 -9.87
CA LEU A 16 -5.97 -36.75 -8.60
C LEU A 16 -6.09 -37.97 -7.67
N PHE A 17 -7.32 -38.46 -7.46
CA PHE A 17 -7.60 -39.64 -6.65
C PHE A 17 -6.93 -40.89 -7.23
N ARG A 18 -6.99 -41.08 -8.55
CA ARG A 18 -6.28 -42.19 -9.22
C ARG A 18 -4.77 -42.15 -8.94
N ARG A 19 -4.13 -40.98 -9.04
CA ARG A 19 -2.71 -40.82 -8.73
C ARG A 19 -2.40 -41.04 -7.25
N MET A 20 -3.18 -40.49 -6.34
CA MET A 20 -2.97 -40.69 -4.90
C MET A 20 -3.12 -42.15 -4.50
N THR A 21 -4.13 -42.86 -5.02
CA THR A 21 -4.29 -44.31 -4.83
C THR A 21 -3.11 -45.09 -5.40
N ALA A 22 -2.59 -44.72 -6.57
CA ALA A 22 -1.43 -45.39 -7.15
C ALA A 22 -0.13 -45.16 -6.36
N MET A 23 0.04 -43.98 -5.75
CA MET A 23 1.25 -43.63 -4.98
C MET A 23 1.23 -44.19 -3.56
N TYR A 24 0.13 -44.02 -2.83
CA TYR A 24 0.01 -44.38 -1.41
C TYR A 24 -0.66 -45.75 -1.21
N GLY A 25 -1.23 -46.33 -2.26
CA GLY A 25 -1.89 -47.63 -2.21
C GLY A 25 -3.05 -47.64 -1.22
N ARG A 26 -3.07 -48.70 -0.41
CA ARG A 26 -4.12 -48.94 0.57
C ARG A 26 -4.26 -47.82 1.59
N LEU A 27 -3.18 -47.12 1.95
CA LEU A 27 -3.24 -46.04 2.95
C LEU A 27 -4.20 -44.93 2.54
N PHE A 28 -4.26 -44.59 1.25
CA PHE A 28 -5.19 -43.58 0.76
C PHE A 28 -6.61 -44.11 0.63
N ALA A 29 -6.76 -45.37 0.21
CA ALA A 29 -8.07 -46.00 0.11
C ALA A 29 -8.75 -46.12 1.49
N ASP A 30 -7.99 -46.48 2.53
CA ASP A 30 -8.49 -46.69 3.88
C ASP A 30 -8.95 -45.39 4.55
N MET A 31 -8.46 -44.20 4.12
CA MET A 31 -8.92 -42.90 4.65
C MET A 31 -10.42 -42.64 4.41
N TRP A 32 -10.98 -43.25 3.37
CA TRP A 32 -12.35 -43.02 2.93
C TRP A 32 -13.23 -44.25 3.15
N ALA A 33 -12.76 -45.23 3.93
CA ALA A 33 -13.53 -46.42 4.25
C ALA A 33 -14.83 -46.05 4.98
N GLY A 34 -15.98 -46.43 4.41
CA GLY A 34 -17.30 -46.13 4.96
C GLY A 34 -17.86 -44.74 4.62
N ALA A 35 -17.13 -43.91 3.86
CA ALA A 35 -17.63 -42.65 3.33
C ALA A 35 -18.21 -42.82 1.92
N ASP A 36 -19.13 -41.93 1.53
CA ASP A 36 -19.55 -41.82 0.13
C ASP A 36 -18.43 -41.13 -0.68
N LEU A 37 -17.78 -41.89 -1.56
CA LEU A 37 -16.66 -41.40 -2.34
C LEU A 37 -17.10 -40.33 -3.37
N ALA A 38 -18.36 -40.34 -3.81
CA ALA A 38 -18.87 -39.30 -4.71
C ALA A 38 -18.94 -37.95 -4.00
N ASP A 39 -19.50 -37.94 -2.78
CA ASP A 39 -19.57 -36.72 -1.94
C ASP A 39 -18.18 -36.22 -1.56
N VAL A 40 -17.27 -37.13 -1.19
CA VAL A 40 -15.88 -36.77 -0.90
C VAL A 40 -15.24 -36.07 -2.10
N LYS A 41 -15.37 -36.62 -3.31
CA LYS A 41 -14.78 -36.01 -4.51
C LYS A 41 -15.45 -34.68 -4.88
N ALA A 42 -16.76 -34.53 -4.66
CA ALA A 42 -17.46 -33.26 -4.87
C ALA A 42 -16.90 -32.16 -3.95
N ILE A 43 -16.70 -32.46 -2.66
CA ILE A 43 -16.09 -31.53 -1.70
C ILE A 43 -14.65 -31.18 -2.10
N TRP A 44 -13.88 -32.16 -2.56
CA TRP A 44 -12.53 -31.89 -3.10
C TRP A 44 -12.57 -30.99 -4.34
N ALA A 45 -13.52 -31.18 -5.24
CA ALA A 45 -13.65 -30.36 -6.44
C ALA A 45 -14.01 -28.90 -6.11
N GLU A 46 -14.91 -28.71 -5.14
CA GLU A 46 -15.29 -27.39 -4.65
C GLU A 46 -14.11 -26.64 -4.03
N ASP A 47 -13.41 -27.28 -3.08
CA ASP A 47 -12.32 -26.63 -2.34
C ASP A 47 -11.05 -26.42 -3.21
N LEU A 48 -10.89 -27.24 -4.26
CA LEU A 48 -9.80 -27.07 -5.22
C LEU A 48 -10.14 -26.16 -6.40
N SER A 49 -11.40 -25.76 -6.57
CA SER A 49 -11.85 -24.86 -7.64
C SER A 49 -11.07 -23.53 -7.76
N PRO A 50 -10.53 -22.92 -6.68
CA PRO A 50 -9.77 -21.67 -6.80
C PRO A 50 -8.36 -21.85 -7.40
N PHE A 51 -7.86 -23.08 -7.50
CA PHE A 51 -6.49 -23.36 -7.94
C PHE A 51 -6.44 -23.73 -9.42
N CYS A 52 -5.41 -23.27 -10.11
CA CYS A 52 -5.16 -23.73 -11.47
C CYS A 52 -4.45 -25.10 -11.48
N TRP A 53 -4.56 -25.82 -12.60
CA TRP A 53 -3.97 -27.16 -12.77
C TRP A 53 -2.47 -27.22 -12.42
N ARG A 54 -1.70 -26.19 -12.79
CA ARG A 54 -0.26 -26.12 -12.47
C ARG A 54 0.01 -26.12 -10.95
N GLN A 55 -0.85 -25.50 -10.16
CA GLN A 55 -0.71 -25.50 -8.69
C GLN A 55 -1.03 -26.87 -8.11
N ILE A 56 -2.05 -27.55 -8.65
CA ILE A 56 -2.44 -28.90 -8.25
C ILE A 56 -1.34 -29.92 -8.61
N GLU A 57 -0.76 -29.83 -9.81
CA GLU A 57 0.39 -30.65 -10.20
C GLU A 57 1.60 -30.40 -9.30
N TRP A 58 1.90 -29.13 -8.99
CA TRP A 58 3.00 -28.80 -8.10
C TRP A 58 2.78 -29.39 -6.70
N ALA A 59 1.57 -29.26 -6.16
CA ALA A 59 1.19 -29.82 -4.86
C ALA A 59 1.33 -31.36 -4.85
N MET A 60 0.99 -32.02 -5.94
CA MET A 60 1.17 -33.47 -6.09
C MET A 60 2.65 -33.89 -6.03
N GLU A 61 3.52 -33.18 -6.73
CA GLU A 61 4.96 -33.45 -6.68
C GLU A 61 5.53 -33.19 -5.27
N GLN A 62 5.04 -32.18 -4.56
CA GLN A 62 5.44 -31.97 -3.15
C GLN A 62 4.97 -33.09 -2.23
N CYS A 63 3.75 -33.59 -2.40
CA CYS A 63 3.25 -34.73 -1.61
C CYS A 63 4.13 -35.96 -1.84
N LYS A 64 4.45 -36.26 -3.10
CA LYS A 64 5.34 -37.37 -3.48
C LYS A 64 6.76 -37.22 -2.89
N ALA A 65 7.29 -36.00 -2.83
CA ALA A 65 8.65 -35.75 -2.37
C ALA A 65 8.79 -35.71 -0.84
N THR A 66 7.73 -35.35 -0.11
CA THR A 66 7.84 -34.97 1.32
C THR A 66 6.97 -35.75 2.27
N LYS A 67 6.00 -36.56 1.79
CA LYS A 67 5.03 -37.23 2.64
C LYS A 67 5.04 -38.73 2.43
N ASP A 68 5.29 -39.46 3.51
CA ASP A 68 5.16 -40.93 3.56
C ASP A 68 3.68 -41.37 3.63
N PHE A 69 2.79 -40.48 4.09
CA PHE A 69 1.35 -40.74 4.24
C PHE A 69 0.53 -39.82 3.33
N PRO A 70 -0.62 -40.31 2.83
CA PRO A 70 -1.51 -39.49 2.01
C PRO A 70 -2.03 -38.26 2.76
N PRO A 71 -2.11 -37.08 2.11
CA PRO A 71 -2.65 -35.88 2.72
C PRO A 71 -4.19 -35.92 2.80
N THR A 72 -4.75 -35.28 3.82
CA THR A 72 -6.17 -34.89 3.83
C THR A 72 -6.41 -33.70 2.90
N LEU A 73 -7.67 -33.39 2.58
CA LEU A 73 -8.03 -32.24 1.73
C LEU A 73 -7.43 -30.91 2.24
N PRO A 74 -7.58 -30.53 3.53
CA PRO A 74 -6.99 -29.28 4.02
C PRO A 74 -5.46 -29.23 3.91
N MET A 75 -4.79 -30.37 4.11
CA MET A 75 -3.33 -30.47 3.94
C MET A 75 -2.94 -30.29 2.47
N PHE A 76 -3.66 -30.94 1.56
CA PHE A 76 -3.43 -30.83 0.12
C PHE A 76 -3.66 -29.40 -0.39
N ARG A 77 -4.72 -28.74 0.10
CA ARG A 77 -4.97 -27.32 -0.14
C ARG A 77 -3.81 -26.43 0.34
N GLY A 78 -3.24 -26.75 1.49
CA GLY A 78 -2.05 -26.09 2.01
C GLY A 78 -0.87 -26.12 1.03
N PHE A 79 -0.64 -27.25 0.37
CA PHE A 79 0.38 -27.35 -0.69
C PHE A 79 0.01 -26.53 -1.93
N CYS A 80 -1.26 -26.54 -2.35
CA CYS A 80 -1.69 -25.76 -3.52
C CYS A 80 -1.45 -24.24 -3.33
N LEU A 81 -1.57 -23.75 -2.09
CA LEU A 81 -1.27 -22.35 -1.73
C LEU A 81 0.22 -22.02 -1.75
N GLN A 82 1.09 -23.00 -1.51
CA GLN A 82 2.55 -22.82 -1.54
C GLN A 82 3.14 -22.88 -2.95
N ALA A 83 2.35 -23.32 -3.93
CA ALA A 83 2.80 -23.41 -5.31
C ALA A 83 3.34 -22.05 -5.79
N PRO A 84 4.54 -22.02 -6.40
CA PRO A 84 5.13 -20.80 -6.94
C PRO A 84 4.12 -20.09 -7.83
N ARG A 85 3.89 -18.80 -7.55
CA ARG A 85 3.05 -17.98 -8.41
C ARG A 85 3.67 -18.00 -9.80
N PRO A 86 2.88 -18.15 -10.88
CA PRO A 86 3.40 -17.97 -12.22
C PRO A 86 4.21 -16.69 -12.26
N GLU A 87 5.39 -16.74 -12.89
CA GLU A 87 6.21 -15.53 -13.06
C GLU A 87 5.31 -14.41 -13.54
N ALA A 88 5.40 -13.25 -12.88
CA ALA A 88 4.59 -12.11 -13.25
C ALA A 88 4.73 -11.92 -14.76
N PRO A 89 3.62 -11.78 -15.50
CA PRO A 89 3.70 -11.62 -16.94
C PRO A 89 4.70 -10.51 -17.24
N LYS A 90 5.61 -10.77 -18.19
CA LYS A 90 6.65 -9.82 -18.56
C LYS A 90 6.02 -8.45 -18.73
N ALA A 91 6.54 -7.46 -18.00
CA ALA A 91 6.01 -6.11 -18.04
C ALA A 91 5.96 -5.65 -19.49
N LEU A 92 4.81 -5.07 -19.86
CA LEU A 92 4.68 -4.42 -21.16
C LEU A 92 5.70 -3.29 -21.25
N PRO A 93 6.26 -3.01 -22.44
CA PRO A 93 7.11 -1.84 -22.61
C PRO A 93 6.34 -0.59 -22.18
N ALA A 94 7.05 0.37 -21.59
CA ALA A 94 6.45 1.66 -21.28
C ALA A 94 5.87 2.27 -22.56
N PRO A 95 4.65 2.84 -22.53
CA PRO A 95 4.10 3.50 -23.70
C PRO A 95 5.00 4.65 -24.13
N GLU A 96 5.13 4.88 -25.44
CA GLU A 96 5.79 6.08 -25.95
C GLU A 96 4.90 7.28 -25.66
N ILE A 97 5.31 8.12 -24.71
CA ILE A 97 4.59 9.35 -24.34
C ILE A 97 5.29 10.52 -25.03
N HIS A 98 4.53 11.26 -25.85
CA HIS A 98 5.05 12.45 -26.51
C HIS A 98 5.51 13.51 -25.49
N PRO A 99 6.65 14.20 -25.69
CA PRO A 99 7.22 15.15 -24.72
C PRO A 99 6.23 16.22 -24.22
N ASN A 100 5.36 16.72 -25.11
CA ASN A 100 4.34 17.71 -24.74
C ASN A 100 3.35 17.20 -23.67
N VAL A 101 3.01 15.90 -23.68
CA VAL A 101 2.11 15.31 -22.68
C VAL A 101 2.83 15.16 -21.34
N VAL A 102 4.13 14.84 -21.36
CA VAL A 102 4.96 14.78 -20.16
C VAL A 102 5.06 16.16 -19.52
N ALA A 103 5.38 17.18 -20.30
CA ALA A 103 5.48 18.57 -19.84
C ALA A 103 4.16 19.08 -19.25
N ALA A 104 3.03 18.78 -19.90
CA ALA A 104 1.70 19.15 -19.39
C ALA A 104 1.43 18.51 -18.01
N ARG A 105 1.69 17.21 -17.86
CA ARG A 105 1.49 16.49 -16.59
C ARG A 105 2.43 16.99 -15.49
N GLN A 106 3.67 17.33 -15.82
CA GLN A 106 4.61 17.92 -14.88
C GLN A 106 4.12 19.29 -14.40
N ALA A 107 3.67 20.16 -15.30
CA ALA A 107 3.12 21.46 -14.95
C ALA A 107 1.87 21.34 -14.05
N GLU A 108 0.98 20.38 -14.32
CA GLU A 108 -0.18 20.09 -13.47
C GLU A 108 0.24 19.65 -12.07
N ALA A 109 1.22 18.74 -11.97
CA ALA A 109 1.73 18.26 -10.69
C ALA A 109 2.41 19.37 -9.88
N GLU A 110 3.20 20.23 -10.53
CA GLU A 110 3.83 21.39 -9.91
C GLU A 110 2.79 22.40 -9.42
N ALA A 111 1.75 22.66 -10.22
CA ALA A 111 0.63 23.52 -9.82
C ALA A 111 -0.10 22.97 -8.59
N MET A 112 -0.36 21.66 -8.56
CA MET A 112 -0.97 21.00 -7.41
C MET A 112 -0.07 21.07 -6.18
N ALA A 113 1.23 20.79 -6.33
CA ALA A 113 2.21 20.90 -5.25
C ALA A 113 2.26 22.31 -4.67
N ARG A 114 2.24 23.33 -5.52
CA ARG A 114 2.22 24.74 -5.09
C ARG A 114 0.98 25.07 -4.26
N GLN A 115 -0.19 24.56 -4.64
CA GLN A 115 -1.42 24.76 -3.86
C GLN A 115 -1.39 24.03 -2.52
N VAL A 116 -0.87 22.81 -2.48
CA VAL A 116 -0.79 21.99 -1.26
C VAL A 116 0.24 22.55 -0.27
N LEU A 117 1.38 23.00 -0.77
CA LEU A 117 2.49 23.52 0.04
C LEU A 117 2.33 25.01 0.41
N ALA A 118 1.40 25.73 -0.22
CA ALA A 118 1.15 27.12 0.15
C ALA A 118 0.74 27.24 1.63
N PRO A 119 1.41 28.10 2.42
CA PRO A 119 1.06 28.29 3.82
C PRO A 119 -0.38 28.80 3.93
N LYS A 120 -1.23 28.05 4.65
CA LYS A 120 -2.66 28.36 4.80
C LYS A 120 -2.95 29.48 5.79
N VAL A 121 -1.97 29.83 6.63
CA VAL A 121 -2.10 30.82 7.70
C VAL A 121 -0.85 31.71 7.71
N ASP A 122 -1.03 33.02 7.85
CA ASP A 122 0.08 33.94 8.10
C ASP A 122 0.58 33.74 9.54
N HIS A 123 1.65 32.96 9.70
CA HIS A 123 2.25 32.67 11.00
C HIS A 123 2.83 33.90 11.72
N LYS A 124 2.99 35.03 11.01
CA LYS A 124 3.43 36.32 11.58
C LYS A 124 2.28 37.29 11.85
N ALA A 125 1.01 36.88 11.65
CA ALA A 125 -0.16 37.74 11.86
C ALA A 125 -0.24 38.31 13.29
N TRP A 126 0.07 37.49 14.31
CA TRP A 126 0.09 37.91 15.71
C TRP A 126 1.13 39.02 15.96
N ALA A 127 2.32 38.90 15.37
CA ALA A 127 3.40 39.87 15.52
C ALA A 127 3.04 41.19 14.83
N LYS A 128 2.45 41.13 13.64
CA LYS A 128 1.93 42.30 12.90
C LYS A 128 0.85 43.05 13.67
N LEU A 129 -0.05 42.33 14.34
CA LEU A 129 -1.07 42.92 15.20
C LEU A 129 -0.44 43.72 16.34
N HIS A 130 0.50 43.13 17.07
CA HIS A 130 1.17 43.81 18.17
C HIS A 130 2.06 44.97 17.72
N ARG A 131 2.64 44.90 16.52
CA ARG A 131 3.33 46.02 15.89
C ARG A 131 2.39 47.21 15.72
N SER A 132 1.18 46.95 15.22
CA SER A 132 0.13 47.97 15.08
C SER A 132 -0.32 48.51 16.45
N ASP A 133 -0.53 47.64 17.44
CA ASP A 133 -0.88 48.05 18.81
C ASP A 133 0.17 48.97 19.41
N TRP A 134 1.43 48.58 19.28
CA TRP A 134 2.55 49.29 19.84
C TRP A 134 2.73 50.66 19.18
N LEU A 135 2.72 50.74 17.84
CA LEU A 135 2.78 52.00 17.09
C LEU A 135 1.59 52.93 17.42
N ALA A 136 0.41 52.37 17.69
CA ALA A 136 -0.78 53.12 18.10
C ALA A 136 -0.73 53.61 19.56
N GLY A 137 0.36 53.37 20.29
CA GLY A 137 0.52 53.84 21.66
C GLY A 137 -0.12 52.93 22.73
N ARG A 138 -0.70 51.78 22.36
CA ARG A 138 -1.29 50.84 23.33
C ARG A 138 -0.22 50.22 24.21
N SER A 139 -0.55 49.91 25.46
CA SER A 139 0.36 49.21 26.37
C SER A 139 0.49 47.74 25.98
N VAL A 140 1.56 47.41 25.26
CA VAL A 140 1.94 46.03 24.92
C VAL A 140 2.98 45.56 25.94
N ARG A 141 2.86 44.32 26.42
CA ARG A 141 3.80 43.75 27.40
C ARG A 141 5.20 43.64 26.78
N MET A 142 6.25 43.90 27.57
CA MET A 142 7.63 43.93 27.08
C MET A 142 8.04 42.64 26.35
N ILE A 143 7.72 41.48 26.92
CA ILE A 143 8.02 40.18 26.29
C ILE A 143 7.34 40.00 24.92
N VAL A 144 6.16 40.59 24.74
CA VAL A 144 5.42 40.53 23.47
C VAL A 144 6.06 41.44 22.43
N VAL A 145 6.59 42.59 22.86
CA VAL A 145 7.36 43.49 21.99
C VAL A 145 8.62 42.79 21.49
N GLU A 146 9.39 42.17 22.38
CA GLU A 146 10.62 41.43 22.04
C GLU A 146 10.35 40.28 21.06
N MET A 147 9.42 39.39 21.40
CA MET A 147 9.10 38.24 20.53
C MET A 147 8.54 38.69 19.17
N ALA A 148 7.68 39.72 19.14
CA ALA A 148 7.12 40.21 17.89
C ALA A 148 8.16 40.95 17.05
N SER A 149 9.06 41.72 17.67
CA SER A 149 10.12 42.41 16.97
C SER A 149 11.11 41.41 16.36
N ASP A 150 11.48 40.36 17.10
CA ASP A 150 12.34 39.27 16.61
C ASP A 150 11.68 38.49 15.46
N ALA A 151 10.41 38.12 15.62
CA ALA A 151 9.66 37.40 14.58
C ALA A 151 9.53 38.21 13.28
N LEU A 152 9.53 39.55 13.37
CA LEU A 152 9.49 40.46 12.23
C LEU A 152 10.87 40.93 11.76
N GLY A 153 11.95 40.63 12.49
CA GLY A 153 13.30 41.13 12.17
C GLY A 153 13.42 42.64 12.33
N GLU A 154 12.67 43.23 13.26
CA GLU A 154 12.61 44.67 13.51
C GLU A 154 13.16 45.03 14.89
N ARG A 155 13.56 46.29 15.06
CA ARG A 155 13.82 46.94 16.34
C ARG A 155 12.70 47.95 16.61
N TRP A 156 11.99 47.79 17.73
CA TRP A 156 10.94 48.71 18.16
C TRP A 156 11.51 49.63 19.24
N HIS A 157 11.58 50.94 18.98
CA HIS A 157 12.28 51.89 19.83
C HIS A 157 11.53 53.22 20.03
N THR A 158 11.91 53.96 21.09
CA THR A 158 11.36 55.29 21.39
C THR A 158 12.42 56.38 21.45
N ASP A 159 13.52 56.18 20.72
CA ASP A 159 14.75 57.00 20.78
C ASP A 159 14.49 58.50 20.50
N ASN A 160 13.47 58.84 19.70
CA ASN A 160 13.07 60.21 19.36
C ASN A 160 11.80 60.68 20.10
N GLY A 161 11.41 60.00 21.18
CA GLY A 161 10.19 60.28 21.93
C GLY A 161 8.90 59.80 21.24
N ARG A 162 9.00 59.12 20.10
CA ARG A 162 7.88 58.47 19.40
C ARG A 162 8.16 56.98 19.25
N ARG A 163 7.09 56.18 19.23
CA ARG A 163 7.20 54.74 18.98
C ARG A 163 7.39 54.49 17.49
N GLU A 164 8.54 53.91 17.14
CA GLU A 164 8.91 53.59 15.76
C GLU A 164 9.49 52.17 15.64
N CYS A 165 9.15 51.48 14.55
CA CYS A 165 9.70 50.17 14.21
C CYS A 165 10.65 50.35 13.02
N SER A 166 11.90 49.95 13.18
CA SER A 166 12.93 49.98 12.12
C SER A 166 13.49 48.58 11.89
N PRO A 167 14.06 48.26 10.71
CA PRO A 167 14.72 46.98 10.50
C PRO A 167 15.86 46.76 11.51
N ALA A 168 16.01 45.54 12.04
CA ALA A 168 17.12 45.22 12.91
C ALA A 168 18.44 45.24 12.12
N TYR A 169 19.53 45.74 12.72
CA TYR A 169 20.84 45.78 12.08
C TYR A 169 21.32 44.34 11.76
N GLY A 170 21.50 44.04 10.47
CA GLY A 170 21.87 42.70 9.98
C GLY A 170 20.70 41.83 9.50
N ALA A 171 19.46 42.34 9.51
CA ALA A 171 18.34 41.68 8.84
C ALA A 171 18.43 41.91 7.32
N GLU A 172 19.22 41.09 6.62
CA GLU A 172 19.02 40.90 5.18
C GLU A 172 17.60 40.38 4.95
N ALA A 173 16.91 40.98 3.98
CA ALA A 173 15.51 40.73 3.70
C ALA A 173 15.28 39.25 3.35
N ALA A 174 14.69 38.51 4.29
CA ALA A 174 14.21 37.14 4.13
C ALA A 174 12.74 37.12 3.69
#